data_AF-A0A5J4NZ54-F1
#
_entry.id   AF-A0A5J4NZ54-F1
#
_cell.length_a   1.000
_cell.length_b   1.000
_cell.length_c   1.000
_cell.angle_alpha   90.00
_cell.angle_beta   90.00
_cell.angle_gamma   90.00
#
_symmetry.space_group_name_H-M   'P 1'
#
loop_
_entity.id
_entity.type
_entity.pdbx_description
1 polymer ?
#
loop_
_entity_poly.entity_id
_entity_poly.type
_entity_poly.pdbx_seq_one_letter_code
_entity_poly.pdbx_strand_id
1 'polypeptide(L)'
;MLVLLIANLIILPVAISFFNDDLSVHWIVFNTISDVIFITDIAVKFRTGIVTNDYADEIILNPKEITRHYLKSWFVLDFISSIPMDYIYLIFYNKDHYNQILSAGKSYIVIVWSAVYF
;
A
#
# COMPACT_ATOMS: atom_id res chain seq x y z
N MET A 1 -9.75 -6.04 2.85
CA MET A 1 -8.41 -5.48 3.06
C MET A 1 -7.48 -6.39 3.87
N LEU A 2 -7.88 -6.86 5.06
CA LEU A 2 -7.00 -7.60 5.97
C LEU A 2 -6.38 -8.89 5.39
N VAL A 3 -7.14 -9.68 4.64
CA VAL A 3 -6.61 -10.89 3.97
C VAL A 3 -5.54 -10.54 2.92
N LEU A 4 -5.72 -9.45 2.17
CA LEU A 4 -4.75 -8.99 1.17
C LEU A 4 -3.46 -8.48 1.83
N LEU A 5 -3.57 -7.80 2.97
CA LEU A 5 -2.40 -7.37 3.75
C LEU A 5 -1.61 -8.58 4.25
N ILE A 6 -2.27 -9.57 4.87
CA ILE A 6 -1.61 -10.77 5.38
C ILE A 6 -0.96 -11.56 4.23
N ALA A 7 -1.67 -11.72 3.11
CA ALA A 7 -1.13 -12.40 1.94
C ALA A 7 0.15 -11.71 1.46
N ASN A 8 0.12 -10.40 1.21
CA ASN A 8 1.28 -9.64 0.75
C ASN A 8 2.43 -9.59 1.78
N LEU A 9 2.13 -9.55 3.08
CA LEU A 9 3.14 -9.59 4.15
C LEU A 9 3.96 -10.90 4.12
N ILE A 10 3.34 -12.02 3.73
CA ILE A 10 4.01 -13.32 3.60
C ILE A 10 4.64 -13.50 2.22
N ILE A 11 3.90 -13.10 1.18
CA ILE A 11 4.26 -13.32 -0.22
C ILE A 11 5.45 -12.45 -0.64
N LEU A 12 5.52 -11.19 -0.21
CA LEU A 12 6.59 -10.26 -0.63
C LEU A 12 7.99 -10.66 -0.15
N PRO A 13 8.24 -11.00 1.13
CA PRO A 13 9.55 -11.43 1.59
C PRO A 13 10.01 -12.73 0.91
N VAL A 14 9.09 -13.68 0.71
CA VAL A 14 9.36 -14.93 0.00
C VAL A 14 9.71 -14.64 -1.46
N ALA A 15 8.97 -13.75 -2.12
CA ALA A 15 9.26 -13.30 -3.48
C ALA A 15 10.65 -12.69 -3.61
N ILE A 16 10.99 -11.74 -2.75
CA ILE A 16 12.28 -11.02 -2.79
C ILE A 16 13.44 -11.97 -2.47
N SER A 17 13.25 -12.90 -1.53
CA SER A 17 14.34 -13.80 -1.08
C SER A 17 14.59 -14.97 -2.03
N PHE A 18 13.56 -15.51 -2.67
CA PHE A 18 13.65 -16.75 -3.45
C PHE A 18 13.48 -16.54 -4.96
N PHE A 19 12.85 -15.44 -5.39
CA PHE A 19 12.52 -15.18 -6.79
C PHE A 19 13.17 -13.86 -7.23
N ASN A 20 14.49 -13.87 -7.46
CA ASN A 20 15.23 -12.69 -7.93
C ASN A 20 15.15 -12.46 -9.45
N ASP A 21 14.81 -13.47 -10.24
CA ASP A 21 14.96 -13.42 -11.71
C ASP A 21 13.69 -13.74 -12.52
N ASP A 22 12.65 -14.34 -11.92
CA ASP A 22 11.40 -14.67 -12.61
C ASP A 22 10.29 -13.65 -12.29
N LEU A 23 10.43 -12.45 -12.84
CA LEU A 23 9.31 -11.51 -12.99
C LEU A 23 8.36 -12.02 -14.09
N SER A 24 7.68 -13.14 -13.82
CA SER A 24 6.63 -13.64 -14.69
C SER A 24 5.57 -12.56 -14.84
N VAL A 25 5.08 -12.36 -16.07
CA VAL A 25 3.99 -11.40 -16.36
C VAL A 25 2.79 -11.61 -15.43
N HIS A 26 2.52 -12.86 -15.03
CA HIS A 26 1.48 -13.22 -14.08
C HIS A 26 1.69 -12.62 -12.69
N TRP A 27 2.94 -12.59 -12.21
CA TRP A 27 3.30 -12.00 -10.92
C TRP A 27 3.10 -10.49 -10.92
N ILE A 28 3.55 -9.84 -11.99
CA ILE A 28 3.41 -8.40 -12.20
C ILE A 28 1.92 -8.01 -12.20
N VAL A 29 1.09 -8.74 -12.95
CA VAL A 29 -0.36 -8.53 -13.01
C VAL A 29 -1.01 -8.71 -11.64
N PHE A 30 -0.63 -9.74 -10.89
CA PHE A 30 -1.15 -9.98 -9.54
C PHE A 30 -0.81 -8.85 -8.55
N ASN A 31 0.44 -8.37 -8.57
CA ASN A 31 0.85 -7.23 -7.75
C ASN A 31 0.03 -5.98 -8.09
N THR A 32 -0.15 -5.69 -9.38
CA THR A 32 -0.91 -4.51 -9.83
C THR A 32 -2.37 -4.56 -9.45
N ILE A 33 -3.01 -5.73 -9.58
CA ILE A 33 -4.39 -5.88 -9.15
C ILE A 33 -4.49 -5.63 -7.64
N SER A 34 -3.53 -6.13 -6.86
CA SER A 34 -3.48 -5.89 -5.41
C SER A 34 -3.32 -4.41 -5.10
N ASP A 35 -2.42 -3.69 -5.78
CA ASP A 35 -2.19 -2.25 -5.61
C ASP A 35 -3.46 -1.43 -5.94
N VAL A 36 -4.17 -1.77 -7.01
CA VAL A 36 -5.43 -1.13 -7.39
C VAL A 36 -6.51 -1.33 -6.32
N ILE A 37 -6.56 -2.51 -5.68
CA ILE A 37 -7.49 -2.77 -4.58
C ILE A 37 -7.12 -1.91 -3.35
N PHE A 38 -5.84 -1.73 -3.04
CA PHE A 38 -5.42 -0.83 -1.94
C PHE A 38 -5.77 0.63 -2.21
N ILE A 39 -5.54 1.12 -3.42
CA ILE A 39 -5.93 2.49 -3.80
C ILE A 39 -7.45 2.66 -3.71
N THR A 40 -8.22 1.64 -4.11
CA THR A 40 -9.69 1.65 -4.00
C THR A 40 -10.13 1.69 -2.54
N ASP A 41 -9.47 0.95 -1.65
CA ASP A 41 -9.76 0.98 -0.21
C ASP A 41 -9.50 2.37 0.40
N ILE A 42 -8.42 3.04 0.00
CA ILE A 42 -8.14 4.44 0.37
C ILE A 42 -9.27 5.35 -0.07
N ALA A 43 -9.78 5.19 -1.30
CA ALA A 43 -10.93 5.95 -1.80
C ALA A 43 -12.20 5.73 -0.96
N VAL A 44 -12.40 4.51 -0.43
CA VAL A 44 -13.50 4.19 0.49
C VAL A 44 -13.26 4.81 1.87
N LYS A 45 -12.02 4.80 2.40
CA LYS A 45 -11.67 5.44 3.70
C LYS A 45 -12.02 6.93 3.74
N PHE A 46 -11.98 7.65 2.61
CA PHE A 46 -12.45 9.03 2.53
C PHE A 46 -13.96 9.22 2.81
N ARG A 47 -14.76 8.17 2.63
CA ARG A 47 -16.21 8.17 2.84
C ARG A 47 -16.63 7.48 4.14
N THR A 48 -15.72 6.77 4.79
CA THR A 48 -15.98 6.10 6.07
C THR A 48 -15.89 7.10 7.21
N GLY A 49 -16.98 7.22 7.99
CA GLY A 49 -17.04 8.13 9.13
C GLY A 49 -16.01 7.82 10.21
N ILE A 50 -15.44 8.87 10.81
CA ILE A 50 -14.47 8.77 11.90
C ILE A 50 -15.21 8.94 13.22
N VAL A 51 -15.06 7.98 14.13
CA VAL A 51 -15.58 8.09 15.50
C VAL A 51 -14.54 8.87 16.30
N THR A 52 -14.91 10.05 16.79
CA THR A 52 -13.93 11.02 17.33
C THR A 52 -13.74 10.91 18.85
N ASN A 53 -14.47 10.01 19.54
CA ASN A 53 -14.32 9.81 20.98
C ASN A 53 -14.42 8.34 21.40
N ASP A 54 -13.64 7.97 22.42
CA ASP A 54 -13.61 6.65 23.08
C ASP A 54 -14.98 6.19 23.62
N TYR A 55 -15.95 7.11 23.73
CA TYR A 55 -17.32 6.84 24.20
C TYR A 55 -18.37 6.76 23.08
N ALA A 56 -17.98 6.82 21.79
CA ALA A 56 -18.88 6.64 20.65
C ALA A 56 -20.10 7.60 20.55
N ASP A 57 -20.15 8.67 21.36
CA ASP A 57 -21.29 9.59 21.40
C ASP A 57 -21.38 10.56 20.21
N GLU A 58 -20.27 10.80 19.50
CA GLU A 58 -20.26 11.68 18.32
C GLU A 58 -19.65 10.99 17.10
N ILE A 59 -20.51 10.69 16.12
CA ILE A 59 -20.12 10.21 14.79
C ILE A 59 -20.09 11.42 13.86
N ILE A 60 -18.90 11.84 13.45
CA ILE A 60 -18.76 12.88 12.43
C ILE A 60 -19.15 12.25 11.08
N LEU A 61 -20.37 12.54 10.63
CA LEU A 61 -20.91 12.12 9.34
C LEU A 61 -20.60 13.12 8.22
N ASN A 62 -20.02 14.28 8.55
CA ASN A 62 -19.72 15.31 7.57
C ASN A 62 -18.51 14.89 6.70
N PRO A 63 -18.71 14.60 5.41
CA PRO A 63 -17.65 14.09 4.53
C PRO A 63 -16.47 15.06 4.37
N LYS A 64 -16.71 16.38 4.52
CA LYS A 64 -15.63 17.38 4.44
C LYS A 64 -14.70 17.31 5.66
N GLU A 65 -15.24 17.07 6.85
CA GLU A 65 -14.43 16.96 8.07
C GLU A 65 -13.68 15.63 8.12
N ILE A 66 -14.35 14.53 7.73
CA ILE A 66 -13.72 13.21 7.57
C ILE A 66 -12.51 13.31 6.64
N THR A 67 -12.70 13.91 5.46
CA THR A 67 -11.64 14.08 4.47
C THR A 67 -10.49 14.91 5.04
N ARG A 68 -10.77 16.02 5.73
CA ARG A 68 -9.73 16.90 6.27
C ARG A 68 -8.92 16.23 7.39
N HIS A 69 -9.58 15.47 8.27
CA HIS A 69 -8.92 14.70 9.31
C HIS A 69 -8.06 13.59 8.72
N TYR A 70 -8.60 12.81 7.79
CA TYR A 70 -7.90 11.71 7.13
C TYR A 70 -6.69 12.20 6.32
N LEU A 71 -6.84 13.30 5.54
CA LEU A 71 -5.74 13.92 4.79
C LEU A 71 -4.58 14.39 5.68
N LYS A 72 -4.87 14.85 6.91
CA LYS A 72 -3.87 15.40 7.83
C LYS A 72 -3.12 14.32 8.62
N SER A 73 -3.66 13.12 8.74
CA SER A 73 -3.13 12.07 9.62
C SER A 73 -2.63 10.85 8.84
N TRP A 74 -3.55 10.03 8.31
CA TRP A 74 -3.21 8.71 7.78
C TRP A 74 -3.08 8.64 6.26
N PHE A 75 -3.64 9.60 5.52
CA PHE A 75 -3.65 9.58 4.06
C PHE A 75 -2.25 9.50 3.46
N VAL A 76 -1.28 10.27 3.96
CA VAL A 76 0.08 10.29 3.37
C VAL A 76 0.76 8.92 3.52
N LEU A 77 0.56 8.25 4.66
CA LEU A 77 1.08 6.90 4.90
C LEU A 77 0.39 5.87 4.01
N ASP A 78 -0.94 5.91 3.97
CA ASP A 78 -1.74 5.02 3.11
C ASP A 78 -1.38 5.21 1.63
N PHE A 79 -1.21 6.45 1.17
CA PHE A 79 -0.85 6.78 -0.21
C PHE A 79 0.56 6.30 -0.56
N ILE A 80 1.58 6.64 0.23
CA ILE A 80 2.97 6.22 -0.04
C ILE A 80 3.09 4.68 -0.04
N SER A 81 2.36 4.01 0.85
CA SER A 81 2.39 2.56 0.98
C SER A 81 1.65 1.79 -0.13
N SER A 82 0.82 2.48 -0.93
CA SER A 82 0.04 1.91 -2.03
C SER A 82 0.55 2.32 -3.41
N ILE A 83 1.64 3.10 -3.47
CA ILE A 83 2.29 3.44 -4.75
C ILE A 83 3.01 2.20 -5.29
N PRO A 84 2.70 1.75 -6.53
CA PRO A 84 3.37 0.64 -7.18
C PRO A 84 4.77 1.05 -7.63
N MET A 85 5.72 1.03 -6.69
CA MET A 85 7.06 1.58 -6.91
C MET A 85 7.83 0.84 -8.01
N ASP A 86 7.52 -0.44 -8.18
CA ASP A 86 8.01 -1.30 -9.26
C ASP A 86 7.78 -0.69 -10.66
N TYR A 87 6.61 -0.09 -10.89
CA TYR A 87 6.22 0.46 -12.18
C TYR A 87 6.86 1.81 -12.47
N ILE A 88 7.00 2.64 -11.45
CA ILE A 88 7.71 3.91 -11.55
C ILE A 88 9.14 3.62 -12.00
N TYR A 89 9.83 2.65 -11.38
CA TYR A 89 11.19 2.32 -11.76
C TYR A 89 11.31 1.68 -13.16
N LEU A 90 10.34 0.87 -13.61
CA LEU A 90 10.32 0.34 -14.98
C LEU A 90 10.25 1.44 -16.04
N ILE A 91 9.47 2.49 -15.78
CA ILE A 91 9.26 3.58 -16.73
C ILE A 91 10.44 4.56 -16.72
N PHE A 92 11.07 4.80 -15.56
CA PHE A 92 12.07 5.84 -15.39
C PHE A 92 13.54 5.37 -15.49
N TYR A 93 13.85 4.08 -15.34
CA TYR A 93 15.24 3.61 -15.23
C TYR A 93 15.65 2.57 -16.29
N ASN A 94 16.80 2.79 -16.93
CA ASN A 94 17.41 1.82 -17.83
C ASN A 94 17.99 0.62 -17.05
N LYS A 95 17.92 -0.55 -17.69
CA LYS A 95 18.02 -1.93 -17.17
C LYS A 95 19.14 -2.27 -16.18
N ASP A 96 20.17 -1.45 -16.03
CA ASP A 96 21.44 -1.87 -15.44
C ASP A 96 21.40 -2.03 -13.91
N HIS A 97 20.50 -1.35 -13.20
CA HIS A 97 20.37 -1.43 -11.71
C HIS A 97 18.94 -1.71 -11.23
N TYR A 98 18.06 -2.15 -12.13
CA TYR A 98 16.63 -2.31 -11.85
C TYR A 98 16.35 -3.28 -10.68
N ASN A 99 17.00 -4.45 -10.65
CA ASN A 99 16.70 -5.50 -9.67
C ASN A 99 17.04 -5.13 -8.22
N GLN A 100 18.16 -4.43 -7.98
CA GLN A 100 18.57 -4.03 -6.63
C GLN A 100 17.69 -2.89 -6.07
N ILE A 101 17.26 -1.97 -6.94
CA ILE A 101 16.39 -0.87 -6.54
C ILE A 101 14.96 -1.36 -6.33
N LEU A 102 14.51 -2.34 -7.12
CA LEU A 102 13.22 -3.00 -6.97
C LEU A 102 13.11 -3.73 -5.62
N SER A 103 14.12 -4.54 -5.27
CA SER A 103 14.14 -5.26 -4.00
C SER A 103 14.19 -4.28 -2.81
N ALA A 104 14.93 -3.18 -2.92
CA ALA A 104 14.92 -2.11 -1.94
C ALA A 104 13.55 -1.41 -1.82
N GLY A 105 12.89 -1.11 -2.94
CA GLY A 105 11.55 -0.51 -2.97
C GLY A 105 10.49 -1.41 -2.34
N LYS A 106 10.50 -2.71 -2.66
CA LYS A 106 9.59 -3.69 -2.04
C LYS A 106 9.86 -3.88 -0.55
N SER A 107 11.13 -3.89 -0.15
CA SER A 107 11.51 -3.98 1.27
C SER A 107 11.04 -2.77 2.06
N TYR A 108 11.13 -1.56 1.48
CA TYR A 108 10.58 -0.34 2.07
C TYR A 108 9.06 -0.44 2.29
N ILE A 109 8.31 -0.91 1.30
CA ILE A 109 6.85 -1.09 1.40
C ILE A 109 6.50 -2.07 2.52
N VAL A 110 7.20 -3.21 2.61
CA VAL A 110 7.01 -4.21 3.68
C VAL A 110 7.28 -3.59 5.06
N ILE A 111 8.35 -2.80 5.21
CA ILE A 111 8.67 -2.13 6.48
C ILE A 111 7.56 -1.14 6.85
N VAL A 112 7.12 -0.31 5.90
CA VAL A 112 6.03 0.66 6.13
C VAL A 112 4.75 -0.05 6.55
N TRP A 113 4.40 -1.15 5.91
CA TRP A 113 3.22 -1.93 6.29
C TRP A 113 3.37 -2.54 7.69
N SER A 114 4.54 -3.07 8.02
CA SER A 114 4.80 -3.62 9.35
C SER A 114 4.73 -2.56 10.45
N ALA A 115 5.14 -1.32 10.20
CA ALA A 115 5.12 -0.25 11.19
C ALA A 115 3.73 0.41 11.37
N VAL A 116 2.83 0.24 10.40
CA VAL A 116 1.51 0.89 10.37
C VAL A 116 0.39 -0.06 10.80
N TYR A 117 0.53 -1.36 10.51
CA TYR A 117 -0.53 -2.35 10.70
C TYR A 117 -0.26 -3.36 11.84
N PHE A 118 0.84 -3.21 12.58
CA PHE A 118 1.21 -3.97 13.79
C PHE A 118 1.49 -3.01 14.95
#